data_AF-A0A9X8DPR1-F1
#
_entry.id   AF-A0A9X8DPR1-F1
#
_cell.length_a   1.000
_cell.length_b   1.000
_cell.length_c   1.000
_cell.angle_alpha   90.00
_cell.angle_beta   90.00
_cell.angle_gamma   90.00
#
_symmetry.space_group_name_H-M   'P 1'
#
loop_
_entity.id
_entity.type
_entity.pdbx_description
1 polymer ?
#
loop_
_entity_poly.entity_id
_entity_poly.type
_entity_poly.pdbx_seq_one_letter_code
_entity_poly.pdbx_strand_id
1 'polypeptide(L)'
;MWEVFEASAAACQVLLGSGIPTSIYSYQDGVYEDLLPFSHLLVQTFAHSVVPFHEKFYPWFASRGDYGLVQLLRCRPQSLPYLMRYAAWSGDMDLLLCLHAKGDLLSLANLLDIASSRGHLDLLVWLHEH
;
A
#
# COMPACT_ATOMS: atom_id res chain seq x y z
N MET A 1 -9.66 15.45 38.76
CA MET A 1 -8.72 16.35 38.10
C MET A 1 -7.34 15.72 38.27
N TRP A 2 -6.78 15.23 37.15
CA TRP A 2 -5.43 14.66 36.91
C TRP A 2 -4.97 13.41 37.69
N GLU A 3 -5.20 12.22 37.13
CA GLU A 3 -4.25 11.10 37.22
C GLU A 3 -3.45 11.12 35.91
N VAL A 4 -2.23 11.64 35.95
CA VAL A 4 -1.36 11.77 34.77
C VAL A 4 0.03 11.27 35.16
N PHE A 5 0.41 10.16 34.53
CA PHE A 5 1.78 9.72 34.21
C PHE A 5 2.71 9.27 35.36
N GLU A 6 2.55 8.02 35.77
CA GLU A 6 3.70 7.14 36.01
C GLU A 6 3.66 6.01 34.97
N ALA A 7 4.13 6.28 33.75
CA ALA A 7 4.63 5.20 32.91
C ALA A 7 5.86 4.62 33.67
N SER A 8 5.67 3.49 34.35
CA SER A 8 6.60 3.00 35.35
C SER A 8 8.00 2.80 34.77
N ALA A 9 9.04 3.11 35.55
CA ALA A 9 10.44 2.97 35.15
C ALA A 9 10.80 1.56 34.61
N ALA A 10 10.01 0.54 34.98
CA ALA A 10 10.10 -0.81 34.44
C ALA A 10 9.77 -0.87 32.94
N ALA A 11 8.76 -0.15 32.46
CA ALA A 11 8.43 -0.09 31.03
C ALA A 11 9.58 0.52 30.21
N CYS A 12 10.22 1.58 30.73
CA CYS A 12 11.40 2.18 30.10
C CYS A 12 12.61 1.24 30.07
N GLN A 13 12.89 0.51 31.16
CA GLN A 13 14.00 -0.47 31.20
C GLN A 13 13.76 -1.63 30.24
N VAL A 14 12.52 -2.10 30.13
CA VAL A 14 12.11 -3.15 29.21
C VAL A 14 12.28 -2.69 27.75
N LEU A 15 11.91 -1.44 27.42
CA LEU A 15 12.09 -0.88 26.07
C LEU A 15 13.57 -0.63 25.69
N LEU A 16 14.44 -0.39 26.68
CA LEU A 16 15.87 -0.15 26.47
C LEU A 16 16.70 -1.45 26.39
N GLY A 17 16.12 -2.60 26.71
CA GLY A 17 16.78 -3.90 26.60
C GLY A 17 16.92 -4.34 25.14
N SER A 18 18.13 -4.69 24.68
CA SER A 18 18.45 -4.93 23.26
C SER A 18 17.66 -6.03 22.55
N GLY A 19 16.94 -6.89 23.29
CA GLY A 19 16.12 -7.96 22.72
C GLY A 19 14.69 -7.56 22.40
N ILE A 20 14.12 -6.59 23.13
CA ILE A 20 12.70 -6.24 23.01
C ILE A 20 12.40 -5.39 21.78
N PRO A 21 13.19 -4.37 21.40
CA PRO A 21 13.03 -3.69 20.12
C PRO A 21 13.10 -4.68 18.97
N THR A 22 14.06 -5.60 18.97
CA THR A 22 14.21 -6.61 17.91
C THR A 22 13.03 -7.57 17.85
N SER A 23 12.52 -8.03 19.01
CA SER A 23 11.30 -8.85 19.07
C SER A 23 10.04 -8.07 18.67
N ILE A 24 9.91 -6.81 19.07
CA ILE A 24 8.81 -5.92 18.69
C ILE A 24 8.85 -5.67 17.17
N TYR A 25 10.01 -5.32 16.60
CA TYR A 25 10.19 -5.16 15.15
C TYR A 25 9.92 -6.45 14.38
N SER A 26 10.24 -7.62 14.95
CA SER A 26 9.93 -8.92 14.35
C SER A 26 8.44 -9.31 14.44
N TYR A 27 7.69 -8.72 15.37
CA TYR A 27 6.24 -8.93 15.54
C TYR A 27 5.39 -7.84 14.86
N GLN A 28 6.01 -6.77 14.37
CA GLN A 28 5.34 -5.69 13.64
C GLN A 28 5.21 -5.98 12.13
N ASP A 29 4.90 -7.22 11.75
CA ASP A 29 4.22 -7.52 10.47
C ASP A 29 2.73 -7.06 10.51
N GLY A 30 2.44 -6.07 11.37
CA GLY A 30 1.13 -5.47 11.54
C GLY A 30 0.82 -4.47 10.44
N VAL A 31 -0.47 -4.16 10.30
CA VAL A 31 -0.92 -3.07 9.43
C VAL A 31 -0.54 -1.76 10.13
N TYR A 32 0.38 -1.00 9.54
CA TYR A 32 0.70 0.34 10.04
C TYR A 32 -0.57 1.18 10.17
N GLU A 33 -0.67 1.97 11.24
CA GLU A 33 -1.88 2.73 11.58
C GLU A 33 -2.34 3.64 10.44
N ASP A 34 -1.39 4.17 9.69
CA ASP A 34 -1.63 5.03 8.53
C ASP A 34 -2.20 4.29 7.31
N LEU A 35 -2.13 2.96 7.26
CA LEU A 35 -2.78 2.14 6.25
C LEU A 35 -4.26 1.88 6.56
N LEU A 36 -4.67 1.99 7.84
CA LEU A 36 -6.03 1.68 8.28
C LEU A 36 -7.13 2.36 7.46
N PRO A 37 -7.03 3.65 7.09
CA PRO A 37 -8.11 4.38 6.42
C PRO A 37 -8.60 3.73 5.12
N PHE A 38 -7.73 3.04 4.39
CA PHE A 38 -8.03 2.39 3.11
C PHE A 38 -7.74 0.88 3.10
N SER A 39 -7.20 0.33 4.19
CA SER A 39 -6.83 -1.10 4.29
C SER A 39 -7.98 -2.07 4.01
N HIS A 40 -9.22 -1.72 4.39
CA HIS A 40 -10.42 -2.54 4.15
C HIS A 40 -10.91 -2.46 2.70
N LEU A 41 -10.52 -1.43 1.95
CA LEU A 41 -10.91 -1.24 0.55
C LEU A 41 -10.10 -2.16 -0.38
N LEU A 42 -8.87 -2.51 0.02
CA LEU A 42 -7.98 -3.42 -0.71
C LEU A 42 -8.53 -4.85 -0.83
N VAL A 43 -9.44 -5.26 0.07
CA VAL A 43 -10.07 -6.60 0.06
C VAL A 43 -11.45 -6.60 -0.59
N GLN A 44 -11.97 -5.44 -0.97
CA GLN A 44 -13.26 -5.31 -1.65
C GLN A 44 -13.11 -5.45 -3.16
N THR A 45 -14.25 -5.64 -3.84
CA THR A 45 -14.30 -5.64 -5.31
C THR A 45 -13.83 -4.30 -5.86
N PHE A 46 -12.91 -4.34 -6.83
CA PHE A 46 -12.29 -3.13 -7.38
C PHE A 46 -13.29 -2.10 -7.87
N ALA A 47 -14.30 -2.54 -8.62
CA ALA A 47 -15.31 -1.66 -9.20
C ALA A 47 -16.05 -0.82 -8.15
N HIS A 48 -16.23 -1.33 -6.93
CA HIS A 48 -16.89 -0.62 -5.85
C HIS A 48 -15.92 0.20 -5.00
N SER A 49 -14.67 -0.27 -4.85
CA SER A 49 -13.73 0.34 -3.90
C SER A 49 -12.73 1.31 -4.51
N VAL A 50 -12.57 1.37 -5.85
CA VAL A 50 -11.50 2.18 -6.48
C VAL A 50 -11.62 3.68 -6.23
N VAL A 51 -12.83 4.24 -6.24
CA VAL A 51 -13.07 5.67 -5.98
C VAL A 51 -12.77 6.05 -4.52
N PRO A 52 -13.41 5.42 -3.50
CA PRO A 52 -13.09 5.73 -2.11
C PRO A 52 -11.65 5.33 -1.74
N PHE A 53 -11.06 4.35 -2.45
CA PHE A 53 -9.65 4.03 -2.30
C PHE A 53 -8.78 5.17 -2.81
N HIS A 54 -9.05 5.71 -4.01
CA HIS A 54 -8.32 6.84 -4.58
C HIS A 54 -8.29 8.05 -3.63
N GLU A 55 -9.45 8.44 -3.08
CA GLU A 55 -9.59 9.59 -2.19
C GLU A 55 -8.69 9.52 -0.96
N LYS A 56 -8.41 8.30 -0.47
CA LYS A 56 -7.59 8.08 0.73
C LYS A 56 -6.15 7.72 0.40
N PHE A 57 -5.95 6.89 -0.62
CA PHE A 57 -4.65 6.37 -1.02
C PHE A 57 -3.81 7.44 -1.70
N TYR A 58 -4.37 8.25 -2.59
CA TYR A 58 -3.60 9.25 -3.34
C TYR A 58 -2.89 10.27 -2.44
N PRO A 59 -3.55 10.97 -1.49
CA PRO A 59 -2.85 11.89 -0.59
C PRO A 59 -1.87 11.16 0.34
N TRP A 60 -2.20 9.95 0.78
CA TRP A 60 -1.27 9.12 1.56
C TRP A 60 -0.02 8.78 0.76
N PHE A 61 -0.16 8.34 -0.49
CA PHE A 61 0.93 8.00 -1.40
C PHE A 61 1.77 9.23 -1.73
N ALA A 62 1.15 10.37 -2.02
CA ALA A 62 1.86 11.63 -2.23
C ALA A 62 2.72 12.05 -1.02
N SER A 63 2.28 11.74 0.20
CA SER A 63 3.04 12.06 1.42
C SER A 63 4.16 11.06 1.74
N ARG A 64 3.98 9.77 1.40
CA ARG A 64 4.92 8.68 1.76
C ARG A 64 5.86 8.27 0.62
N GLY A 65 5.44 8.48 -0.62
CA GLY A 65 6.11 8.03 -1.84
C GLY A 65 6.32 6.52 -1.90
N ASP A 66 7.33 6.12 -2.67
CA ASP A 66 7.69 4.72 -2.91
C ASP A 66 8.02 3.95 -1.63
N TYR A 67 8.56 4.62 -0.62
CA TYR A 67 8.86 3.98 0.67
C TYR A 67 7.58 3.45 1.34
N GLY A 68 6.51 4.25 1.35
CA GLY A 68 5.21 3.81 1.88
C GLY A 68 4.65 2.64 1.08
N LEU A 69 4.78 2.67 -0.24
CA LEU A 69 4.35 1.59 -1.11
C LEU A 69 5.09 0.27 -0.83
N VAL A 70 6.41 0.34 -0.62
CA VAL A 70 7.23 -0.83 -0.23
C VAL A 70 6.78 -1.40 1.12
N GLN A 71 6.51 -0.53 2.10
CA GLN A 71 6.02 -0.95 3.42
C GLN A 71 4.65 -1.62 3.31
N LEU A 72 3.73 -1.05 2.54
CA LEU A 72 2.40 -1.61 2.29
C LEU A 72 2.51 -3.01 1.67
N LEU A 73 3.34 -3.18 0.64
CA LEU A 73 3.54 -4.47 -0.02
C LEU A 73 4.26 -5.49 0.87
N ARG A 74 5.11 -5.04 1.80
CA ARG A 74 5.72 -5.92 2.80
C ARG A 74 4.68 -6.47 3.77
N CYS A 75 3.81 -5.61 4.30
CA CYS A 75 2.75 -6.03 5.23
C CYS A 75 1.62 -6.80 4.52
N ARG A 76 1.37 -6.51 3.24
CA ARG A 76 0.25 -7.04 2.46
C ARG A 76 0.63 -7.30 1.00
N PRO A 77 1.44 -8.32 0.71
CA PRO A 77 1.85 -8.65 -0.67
C PRO A 77 0.66 -8.95 -1.59
N GLN A 78 -0.43 -9.50 -1.06
CA GLN A 78 -1.69 -9.77 -1.77
C GLN A 78 -2.39 -8.51 -2.29
N SER A 79 -1.98 -7.31 -1.86
CA SER A 79 -2.52 -6.05 -2.38
C SER A 79 -1.91 -5.64 -3.73
N LEU A 80 -0.80 -6.26 -4.17
CA LEU A 80 -0.13 -5.93 -5.43
C LEU A 80 -1.07 -5.97 -6.65
N PRO A 81 -1.88 -7.04 -6.86
CA PRO A 81 -2.93 -7.06 -7.87
C PRO A 81 -3.88 -5.87 -7.86
N TYR A 82 -4.25 -5.42 -6.66
CA TYR A 82 -5.16 -4.29 -6.51
C TYR A 82 -4.48 -2.99 -6.90
N LEU A 83 -3.25 -2.78 -6.45
CA LEU A 83 -2.47 -1.59 -6.73
C LEU A 83 -2.12 -1.47 -8.22
N MET A 84 -1.84 -2.58 -8.91
CA MET A 84 -1.61 -2.58 -10.35
C MET A 84 -2.88 -2.16 -11.12
N ARG A 85 -4.04 -2.71 -10.75
CA ARG A 85 -5.33 -2.27 -11.30
C ARG A 85 -5.60 -0.80 -11.02
N TYR A 86 -5.24 -0.32 -9.83
CA TYR A 86 -5.35 1.09 -9.47
C TYR A 86 -4.44 1.96 -10.34
N ALA A 87 -3.17 1.58 -10.57
CA ALA A 87 -2.25 2.32 -11.43
C ALA A 87 -2.77 2.40 -12.87
N ALA A 88 -3.29 1.29 -13.42
CA ALA A 88 -3.95 1.28 -14.72
C ALA A 88 -5.23 2.13 -14.73
N TRP A 89 -5.95 2.22 -13.62
CA TRP A 89 -7.13 3.08 -13.51
C TRP A 89 -6.75 4.57 -13.39
N SER A 90 -5.75 4.92 -12.59
CA SER A 90 -5.30 6.31 -12.44
C SER A 90 -4.57 6.82 -13.69
N GLY A 91 -3.97 5.91 -14.48
CA GLY A 91 -3.06 6.27 -15.57
C GLY A 91 -1.68 6.66 -15.07
N ASP A 92 -1.35 6.27 -13.83
CA ASP A 92 -0.09 6.60 -13.18
C ASP A 92 0.99 5.60 -13.64
N MET A 93 1.72 5.99 -14.68
CA MET A 93 2.79 5.19 -15.27
C MET A 93 3.94 4.95 -14.29
N ASP A 94 4.31 5.96 -13.51
CA ASP A 94 5.41 5.85 -12.56
C ASP A 94 5.07 4.83 -11.46
N LEU A 95 3.84 4.88 -10.95
CA LEU A 95 3.34 3.88 -10.01
C LEU A 95 3.29 2.48 -10.65
N LEU A 96 2.82 2.35 -11.90
CA LEU A 96 2.75 1.06 -12.59
C LEU A 96 4.14 0.43 -12.75
N LEU A 97 5.13 1.21 -13.19
CA LEU A 97 6.52 0.77 -13.33
C LEU A 97 7.14 0.36 -11.99
N CYS A 98 6.88 1.14 -10.93
CA CYS A 98 7.33 0.83 -9.57
C CYS A 98 6.73 -0.48 -9.05
N LEU A 99 5.46 -0.76 -9.35
CA LEU A 99 4.77 -2.00 -8.99
C LEU A 99 5.24 -3.19 -9.84
N HIS A 100 5.48 -2.99 -11.14
CA HIS A 100 6.00 -4.02 -12.04
C HIS A 100 7.38 -4.50 -11.62
N ALA A 101 8.25 -3.62 -11.14
CA ALA A 101 9.55 -4.01 -10.58
C ALA A 101 9.44 -4.93 -9.33
N LYS A 102 8.25 -5.00 -8.70
CA LYS A 102 7.99 -5.77 -7.47
C LYS A 102 7.20 -7.04 -7.71
N GLY A 103 6.68 -7.26 -8.93
CA GLY A 103 5.99 -8.48 -9.31
C GLY A 103 5.47 -8.43 -10.75
N ASP A 104 5.10 -9.60 -11.27
CA ASP A 104 4.79 -9.76 -12.68
C ASP A 104 3.37 -9.28 -13.03
N LEU A 105 3.21 -8.65 -14.21
CA LEU A 105 1.95 -8.12 -14.74
C LEU A 105 1.07 -9.21 -15.36
N LEU A 106 1.69 -10.30 -15.80
CA LEU A 106 1.07 -11.32 -16.65
C LEU A 106 -0.12 -12.05 -16.00
N SER A 107 -0.34 -11.90 -14.68
CA SER A 107 -1.47 -12.52 -13.99
C SER A 107 -2.77 -11.70 -14.01
N LEU A 108 -2.79 -10.48 -14.55
CA LEU A 108 -3.92 -9.55 -14.39
C LEU A 108 -4.62 -9.26 -15.72
N ALA A 109 -5.50 -10.20 -16.10
CA ALA A 109 -6.23 -10.21 -17.37
C ALA A 109 -7.05 -8.94 -17.69
N ASN A 110 -7.30 -8.04 -16.73
CA ASN A 110 -8.14 -6.86 -16.91
C ASN A 110 -7.41 -5.51 -16.86
N LEU A 111 -6.07 -5.48 -16.83
CA LEU A 111 -5.33 -4.21 -16.84
C LEU A 111 -5.54 -3.41 -18.13
N LEU A 112 -5.47 -4.10 -19.28
CA LEU A 112 -5.71 -3.49 -20.60
C LEU A 112 -7.14 -2.93 -20.74
N ASP A 113 -8.14 -3.67 -20.25
CA ASP A 113 -9.54 -3.22 -20.26
C ASP A 113 -9.74 -1.97 -19.38
N ILE A 114 -9.10 -1.95 -18.20
CA ILE A 114 -9.15 -0.79 -17.31
C ILE A 114 -8.50 0.42 -17.98
N ALA A 115 -7.29 0.27 -18.53
CA ALA A 115 -6.55 1.35 -19.18
C ALA A 115 -7.31 1.89 -20.41
N SER A 116 -7.87 1.00 -21.24
CA SER A 116 -8.63 1.38 -22.44
C SER A 116 -9.93 2.08 -22.10
N SER A 117 -10.67 1.61 -21.09
CA SER A 117 -11.91 2.26 -20.64
C SER A 117 -11.71 3.71 -20.16
N ARG A 118 -10.47 4.08 -19.80
CA ARG A 118 -10.12 5.42 -19.32
C ARG A 118 -9.32 6.25 -20.29
N GLY A 119 -8.96 5.70 -21.45
CA GLY A 119 -8.23 6.40 -22.50
C GLY A 119 -6.75 6.62 -22.20
N HIS A 120 -6.14 5.80 -21.34
CA HIS A 120 -4.72 5.89 -21.01
C HIS A 120 -3.87 5.22 -22.09
N LEU A 121 -3.73 5.90 -23.24
CA LEU A 121 -3.07 5.37 -24.43
C LEU A 121 -1.60 5.00 -24.19
N ASP A 122 -0.85 5.82 -23.46
CA ASP A 122 0.57 5.55 -23.18
C ASP A 122 0.74 4.26 -22.36
N LEU A 123 -0.16 4.06 -21.40
CA LEU A 123 -0.20 2.86 -20.57
C LEU A 123 -0.60 1.62 -21.36
N LEU A 124 -1.54 1.76 -22.31
CA LEU A 124 -1.93 0.68 -23.22
C LEU A 124 -0.79 0.24 -24.13
N VAL A 125 -0.07 1.19 -24.72
CA VAL A 125 1.09 0.88 -25.57
C VAL A 125 2.12 0.10 -24.75
N TRP A 126 2.41 0.58 -23.54
CA TRP A 126 3.36 -0.08 -22.66
C TRP A 126 2.93 -1.50 -22.24
N LEU A 127 1.67 -1.67 -21.84
CA LEU A 127 1.08 -2.98 -21.51
C LEU A 127 0.92 -3.93 -22.71
N HIS A 128 0.92 -3.41 -23.93
CA HIS A 128 0.86 -4.24 -25.13
C HIS A 128 2.23 -4.77 -25.54
N GLU A 129 3.29 -4.03 -25.20
CA GLU A 129 4.67 -4.40 -25.50
C GLU A 129 5.33 -5.33 -24.45
N HIS A 130 4.75 -5.43 -23.25
CA HIS A 130 5.24 -6.23 -22.11
C HIS A 130 4.24 -7.34 -21.73
#